data_AF-A0A6B2ED54-F1
#
_entry.id   AF-A0A6B2ED54-F1
#
_cell.length_a   1.000
_cell.length_b   1.000
_cell.length_c   1.000
_cell.angle_alpha   90.00
_cell.angle_beta   90.00
_cell.angle_gamma   90.00
#
_symmetry.space_group_name_H-M   'P 1'
#
loop_
_entity.id
_entity.type
_entity.pdbx_description
1 polymer ?
#
loop_
_entity_poly.entity_id
_entity_poly.type
_entity_poly.pdbx_seq_one_letter_code
_entity_poly.pdbx_strand_id
1 'polypeptide(L)'
;MPHKAEMTIVIQISLLLMVICNFRGGGCVKDVPQYSTEAVVGETLHLHCNVSTNPDTDDDVVLVLWYRQDKGTPIYSVDIRNQNFKGAKRWSDDGVFGN
;
A
#
# COMPACT_ATOMS: atom_id res chain seq x y z
N MET A 1 -0.61 -56.13 2.89
CA MET A 1 -1.22 -55.37 1.78
C MET A 1 -2.12 -54.18 2.18
N PRO A 2 -2.56 -53.94 3.44
CA PRO A 2 -3.36 -52.75 3.76
C PRO A 2 -2.50 -51.48 3.90
N HIS A 3 -1.26 -51.61 4.40
CA HIS A 3 -0.37 -50.46 4.65
C HIS A 3 0.03 -49.66 3.39
N LYS A 4 0.00 -50.27 2.19
CA LYS A 4 0.36 -49.58 0.94
C LYS A 4 -0.80 -48.73 0.40
N ALA A 5 -2.04 -49.16 0.63
CA ALA A 5 -3.25 -48.41 0.29
C ALA A 5 -3.42 -47.23 1.25
N GLU A 6 -3.21 -47.44 2.55
CA GLU A 6 -3.24 -46.38 3.59
C GLU A 6 -2.25 -45.25 3.25
N MET A 7 -1.00 -45.60 2.94
CA MET A 7 0.03 -44.61 2.57
C MET A 7 -0.32 -43.85 1.28
N THR A 8 -0.92 -44.52 0.29
CA THR A 8 -1.33 -43.88 -0.96
C THR A 8 -2.49 -42.91 -0.73
N ILE A 9 -3.45 -43.26 0.12
CA ILE A 9 -4.59 -42.42 0.50
C ILE A 9 -4.11 -41.17 1.24
N VAL A 10 -3.18 -41.32 2.20
CA VAL A 10 -2.61 -40.17 2.95
C VAL A 10 -1.85 -39.21 2.02
N ILE A 11 -1.11 -39.74 1.05
CA ILE A 11 -0.40 -38.91 0.05
C ILE A 11 -1.38 -38.14 -0.83
N GLN A 12 -2.45 -38.79 -1.32
CA GLN A 12 -3.48 -38.16 -2.14
C GLN A 12 -4.26 -37.07 -1.36
N ILE A 13 -4.61 -37.33 -0.09
CA ILE A 13 -5.26 -36.34 0.78
C ILE A 13 -4.32 -35.15 1.04
N SER A 14 -3.04 -35.41 1.29
CA SER A 14 -2.05 -34.35 1.53
C SER A 14 -1.83 -33.48 0.29
N LEU A 15 -1.73 -34.10 -0.90
CA LEU A 15 -1.67 -33.40 -2.18
C LEU A 15 -2.93 -32.56 -2.42
N LEU A 16 -4.11 -33.12 -2.16
CA LEU A 16 -5.39 -32.42 -2.31
C LEU A 16 -5.47 -31.21 -1.35
N LEU A 17 -5.06 -31.36 -0.10
CA LEU A 17 -5.02 -30.28 0.89
C LEU A 17 -4.01 -29.19 0.50
N MET A 18 -2.83 -29.55 -0.01
CA MET A 18 -1.87 -28.57 -0.53
C MET A 18 -2.44 -27.82 -1.73
N VAL A 19 -3.11 -28.49 -2.68
CA VAL A 19 -3.75 -27.84 -3.82
C VAL A 19 -4.84 -26.86 -3.33
N ILE A 20 -5.71 -27.27 -2.41
CA ILE A 20 -6.75 -26.41 -1.84
C ILE A 20 -6.13 -25.20 -1.10
N CYS A 21 -5.00 -25.40 -0.40
CA CYS A 21 -4.29 -24.32 0.29
C CYS A 21 -3.67 -23.32 -0.69
N ASN A 22 -3.16 -23.78 -1.84
CA ASN A 22 -2.69 -22.89 -2.91
C ASN A 22 -3.84 -22.12 -3.60
N PHE A 23 -5.07 -22.65 -3.61
CA PHE A 23 -6.26 -21.96 -4.15
C PHE A 23 -6.86 -20.92 -3.20
N ARG A 24 -6.66 -21.05 -1.89
CA ARG A 24 -6.94 -19.96 -0.93
C ARG A 24 -5.74 -19.02 -0.88
N GLY A 25 -5.62 -18.23 -1.95
CA GLY A 25 -4.74 -17.07 -1.99
C GLY A 25 -4.87 -16.23 -0.72
N GLY A 26 -3.71 -15.84 -0.20
CA GLY A 26 -3.37 -14.94 0.91
C GLY A 26 -4.49 -14.23 1.68
N GLY A 27 -4.30 -14.15 2.99
CA GLY A 27 -5.18 -13.49 3.94
C GLY A 27 -5.50 -12.02 3.64
N CYS A 28 -6.44 -11.51 4.44
CA CYS A 28 -6.98 -10.15 4.47
C CYS A 28 -5.89 -9.06 4.34
N VAL A 29 -5.53 -8.70 3.12
CA VAL A 29 -5.01 -7.38 2.80
C VAL A 29 -6.25 -6.56 2.51
N LYS A 30 -6.55 -5.58 3.35
CA LYS A 30 -7.56 -4.56 3.00
C LYS A 30 -7.10 -3.94 1.69
N ASP A 31 -7.94 -3.95 0.66
CA ASP A 31 -7.63 -3.39 -0.65
C ASP A 31 -7.13 -1.95 -0.46
N VAL A 32 -5.83 -1.73 -0.66
CA VAL A 32 -5.24 -0.39 -0.66
C VAL A 32 -5.58 0.22 -2.02
N PRO A 33 -6.25 1.39 -2.09
CA PRO A 33 -6.57 2.01 -3.36
C PRO A 33 -5.31 2.25 -4.18
N GLN A 34 -5.26 1.69 -5.40
CA GLN A 34 -4.19 1.91 -6.35
C GLN A 34 -4.69 2.75 -7.51
N TYR A 35 -3.95 3.82 -7.83
CA TYR A 35 -4.25 4.71 -8.95
C TYR A 35 -3.13 4.61 -9.99
N SER A 36 -3.50 4.42 -11.26
CA SER A 36 -2.57 4.59 -12.38
C SER A 36 -2.66 6.02 -12.89
N THR A 37 -1.54 6.67 -13.18
CA THR A 37 -1.52 8.03 -13.74
C THR A 37 -0.40 8.12 -14.75
N GLU A 38 -0.70 8.72 -15.90
CA GLU A 38 0.21 8.84 -17.03
C GLU A 38 0.43 10.33 -17.34
N ALA A 39 1.65 10.67 -17.79
CA ALA A 39 2.01 12.02 -18.18
C ALA A 39 2.94 11.98 -19.39
N VAL A 40 2.97 13.08 -20.15
CA VAL A 40 3.96 13.27 -21.21
C VAL A 40 5.29 13.67 -20.57
N VAL A 41 6.40 13.18 -21.13
CA VAL A 41 7.75 13.51 -20.64
C VAL A 41 7.97 15.02 -20.71
N GLY A 42 8.35 15.61 -19.57
CA GLY A 42 8.56 17.05 -19.42
C GLY A 42 7.33 17.84 -18.98
N GLU A 43 6.15 17.22 -18.97
CA GLU A 43 4.91 17.85 -18.50
C GLU A 43 4.68 17.60 -17.00
N THR A 44 3.83 18.44 -16.40
CA THR A 44 3.46 18.32 -14.98
C THR A 44 2.44 17.21 -14.77
N LEU A 45 2.76 16.26 -13.87
CA LEU A 45 1.83 15.22 -13.42
C LEU A 45 1.25 15.58 -12.05
N HIS A 46 -0.07 15.47 -11.91
CA HIS A 46 -0.73 15.60 -10.61
C HIS A 46 -0.88 14.24 -9.94
N LEU A 47 -0.33 14.11 -8.73
CA LEU A 47 -0.47 12.92 -7.90
C LEU A 47 -1.75 12.99 -7.05
N HIS A 48 -2.48 11.88 -6.97
CA HIS A 48 -3.75 11.79 -6.24
C HIS A 48 -3.52 11.88 -4.71
N CYS A 49 -4.11 12.86 -4.03
CA CYS A 49 -3.92 13.07 -2.59
C CYS A 49 -5.22 12.99 -1.77
N ASN A 50 -6.19 12.17 -2.18
CA ASN A 50 -7.46 12.07 -1.46
C ASN A 50 -7.28 11.35 -0.12
N VAL A 51 -7.03 12.13 0.94
CA VAL A 51 -6.99 11.67 2.33
C VAL A 51 -8.15 12.33 3.06
N SER A 52 -9.06 11.52 3.57
CA SER A 52 -10.17 11.96 4.42
C SER A 52 -10.15 11.16 5.72
N THR A 53 -10.28 11.84 6.85
CA THR A 53 -10.61 11.21 8.13
C THR A 53 -12.12 11.03 8.22
N ASN A 54 -12.57 10.18 9.16
CA ASN A 54 -14.00 10.04 9.41
C ASN A 54 -14.51 11.31 10.11
N PRO A 55 -15.48 12.06 9.55
CA PRO A 55 -15.96 13.32 10.12
C PRO A 55 -16.68 13.16 11.47
N ASP A 56 -17.16 11.95 11.78
CA ASP A 56 -17.81 11.64 13.06
C ASP A 56 -16.81 11.33 14.19
N THR A 57 -15.53 11.18 13.83
CA THR A 57 -14.43 11.06 14.77
C THR A 57 -13.63 12.36 14.75
N ASP A 58 -13.24 12.87 15.91
CA ASP A 58 -12.31 14.00 16.04
C ASP A 58 -10.88 13.56 15.64
N ASP A 59 -10.74 13.12 14.38
CA ASP A 59 -9.54 12.56 13.80
C ASP A 59 -9.04 13.50 12.69
N ASP A 60 -7.74 13.80 12.72
CA ASP A 60 -7.08 14.78 11.88
C ASP A 60 -5.90 14.16 11.14
N VAL A 61 -5.69 14.57 9.89
CA VAL A 61 -4.52 14.18 9.11
C VAL A 61 -3.28 14.90 9.64
N VAL A 62 -2.50 14.21 10.50
CA VAL A 62 -1.33 14.82 11.15
C VAL A 62 -0.07 14.88 10.28
N LEU A 63 0.08 13.95 9.34
CA LEU A 63 1.27 13.78 8.54
C LEU A 63 0.94 13.10 7.21
N VAL A 64 1.39 13.69 6.11
CA VAL A 64 1.36 13.08 4.76
C VAL A 64 2.78 12.99 4.25
N LEU A 65 3.16 11.79 3.78
CA LEU A 65 4.48 11.53 3.19
C LEU A 65 4.31 10.88 1.83
N TRP A 66 5.08 11.35 0.85
CA TRP A 66 5.17 10.73 -0.46
C TRP A 66 6.53 10.10 -0.65
N TYR A 67 6.55 8.84 -1.08
CA TYR A 67 7.76 8.10 -1.36
C TYR A 67 7.85 7.77 -2.84
N ARG A 68 9.09 7.68 -3.33
CA ARG A 68 9.42 7.19 -4.66
C ARG A 68 10.28 5.94 -4.49
N GLN A 69 10.05 4.92 -5.30
CA GLN A 69 10.68 3.61 -5.12
C GLN A 69 12.22 3.65 -5.19
N ASP A 70 12.78 4.57 -5.98
CA ASP A 70 14.21 4.80 -6.15
C ASP A 70 14.84 5.69 -5.05
N LYS A 71 14.03 6.26 -4.14
CA LYS A 71 14.47 7.15 -3.07
C LYS A 71 14.20 6.49 -1.71
N GLY A 72 15.22 6.39 -0.86
CA GLY A 72 15.08 5.84 0.50
C GLY A 72 14.41 6.78 1.51
N THR A 73 14.12 8.02 1.11
CA THR A 73 13.53 9.08 1.94
C THR A 73 12.29 9.65 1.24
N PRO A 74 11.34 10.25 1.98
CA PRO A 74 10.18 10.88 1.37
C PRO A 74 10.62 12.02 0.44
N ILE A 75 9.92 12.18 -0.67
CA ILE A 75 10.14 13.24 -1.67
C ILE A 75 9.26 14.47 -1.42
N TYR A 76 8.16 14.31 -0.69
CA TYR A 76 7.27 15.40 -0.28
C TYR A 76 6.65 15.10 1.08
N SER A 77 6.40 16.16 1.86
CA SER A 77 5.76 16.04 3.17
C SER A 77 4.84 17.21 3.50
N VAL A 78 3.74 16.90 4.19
CA VAL A 78 2.90 17.87 4.92
C VAL A 78 2.85 17.43 6.37
N ASP A 79 3.30 18.27 7.28
CA ASP A 79 3.39 17.97 8.71
C ASP A 79 2.66 19.04 9.53
N ILE A 80 1.63 18.64 10.27
CA ILE A 80 0.89 19.51 11.20
C ILE A 80 1.12 19.14 12.66
N ARG A 81 2.07 18.25 12.97
CA ARG A 81 2.35 17.88 14.36
C ARG A 81 2.73 19.16 15.13
N ASN A 82 1.97 19.46 16.17
CA ASN A 82 2.07 20.67 17.02
C ASN A 82 1.54 21.97 16.38
N GLN A 83 0.81 21.91 15.28
CA GLN A 83 0.23 23.08 14.61
C GLN A 83 -1.18 22.77 14.12
N ASN A 84 -1.97 23.80 13.80
CA ASN A 84 -3.20 23.60 13.04
C ASN A 84 -2.88 23.41 11.55
N PHE A 85 -3.85 22.98 10.75
CA PHE A 85 -3.65 22.77 9.32
C PHE A 85 -3.20 24.04 8.55
N LYS A 86 -3.53 25.23 9.05
CA LYS A 86 -3.05 26.51 8.49
C LYS A 86 -1.53 26.69 8.66
N GLY A 87 -0.98 26.17 9.76
CA GLY A 87 0.46 26.14 10.05
C GLY A 87 1.19 24.92 9.50
N ALA A 88 0.58 24.12 8.62
CA ALA A 88 1.20 22.91 8.09
C ALA A 88 2.57 23.20 7.46
N LYS A 89 3.61 22.54 7.97
CA LYS A 89 4.95 22.60 7.38
C LYS A 89 4.95 21.76 6.11
N ARG A 90 5.19 22.41 4.97
CA ARG A 90 5.30 21.76 3.65
C ARG A 90 6.75 21.76 3.20
N TRP A 91 7.18 20.64 2.62
CA TRP A 91 8.51 20.49 2.05
C TRP A 91 8.46 19.53 0.86
N SER A 92 9.31 19.80 -0.14
CA SER A 92 9.50 19.02 -1.36
C SER A 92 10.99 18.87 -1.65
N ASP A 93 11.39 17.75 -2.21
CA ASP A 93 12.74 17.54 -2.74
C ASP A 93 12.90 18.32 -4.06
N ASP A 94 13.78 19.32 -4.05
CA ASP A 94 14.07 20.20 -5.20
C ASP A 94 14.62 19.45 -6.42
N GLY A 95 15.19 18.25 -6.22
CA GLY A 95 15.69 17.40 -7.30
C GLY A 95 14.65 16.43 -7.87
N VAL A 96 13.43 16.41 -7.31
CA VAL A 96 12.34 15.51 -7.74
C VAL A 96 11.22 16.28 -8.40
N PHE A 97 10.89 17.46 -7.89
CA PHE A 97 9.86 18.33 -8.45
C PHE A 97 10.53 19.36 -9.37
N GLY A 98 9.96 19.57 -10.57
CA GLY A 98 10.44 20.60 -11.49
C GLY A 98 10.21 22.01 -10.95
N ASN A 99 11.03 22.96 -11.41
CA ASN A 99 10.82 24.39 -11.17
C ASN A 99 9.60 24.93 -11.96
#